data_AF-L8FWM3-F1
#
_entry.id   AF-L8FWM3-F1
#
_cell.length_a   1.000
_cell.length_b   1.000
_cell.length_c   1.000
_cell.angle_alpha   90.00
_cell.angle_beta   90.00
_cell.angle_gamma   90.00
#
_symmetry.space_group_name_H-M   'P 1'
#
loop_
_entity.id
_entity.type
_entity.pdbx_description
1 polymer ?
#
loop_
_entity_poly.entity_id
_entity_poly.type
_entity_poly.pdbx_seq_one_letter_code
_entity_poly.pdbx_strand_id
1 'polypeptide(L)'
;MLRPTASRLISRLSRRVWRSILRVTLILLVVPLFLQWLIGYLVGGDARILPSSLQDAKNLLIVTAHPDDESLFFAPSILGVLDRNHDVRGGLLVMSTGNNTGIGETRKEELRGSCESLGIDLGRCIALDRAELQDNPMAWWNTDLIQSIVTEYVHKWDIDAILTFDSDGISGHRNHRAVSAAISNYASTNAEAPVAYMVTTTTLLRKYTFLGDLTLTALPFTWRILEAMAFPSPVADRSYRHKALVASTWQRYVKTRAAFRNHNSQYSWDRHLYLVLSRYVWFNDLKKVPSIGDKA
;
A
#
# COMPACT_ATOMS: atom_id res chain seq x y z
N MET A 1 -47.14 37.12 -26.61
CA MET A 1 -46.01 36.30 -26.11
C MET A 1 -45.15 37.14 -25.17
N LEU A 2 -45.28 36.95 -23.85
CA LEU A 2 -44.46 37.67 -22.86
C LEU A 2 -43.06 37.05 -22.80
N ARG A 3 -42.04 37.81 -23.23
CA ARG A 3 -40.63 37.40 -23.07
C ARG A 3 -40.30 37.26 -21.58
N PRO A 4 -39.65 36.17 -21.14
CA PRO A 4 -39.26 36.05 -19.74
C PRO A 4 -38.31 37.19 -19.34
N THR A 5 -38.60 37.85 -18.22
CA THR A 5 -37.75 38.92 -17.68
C THR A 5 -36.36 38.37 -17.34
N ALA A 6 -35.31 39.16 -17.59
CA ALA A 6 -33.91 38.74 -17.39
C ALA A 6 -33.67 38.16 -15.97
N SER A 7 -34.32 38.68 -14.93
CA SER A 7 -34.20 38.14 -13.56
C SER A 7 -34.78 36.73 -13.37
N ARG A 8 -35.86 36.39 -14.09
CA ARG A 8 -36.43 35.02 -14.09
C ARG A 8 -35.52 34.04 -14.84
N LEU A 9 -34.82 34.51 -15.87
CA LEU A 9 -33.83 33.70 -16.58
C LEU A 9 -32.58 33.46 -15.71
N ILE A 10 -32.05 34.52 -15.09
CA ILE A 10 -30.89 34.46 -14.17
C ILE A 10 -31.18 33.56 -12.96
N SER A 11 -32.36 33.65 -12.34
CA SER A 11 -32.75 32.77 -11.23
C SER A 11 -32.99 31.31 -11.64
N ARG A 12 -33.37 31.04 -12.89
CA ARG A 12 -33.47 29.67 -13.42
C ARG A 12 -32.10 29.09 -13.77
N LEU A 13 -31.20 29.89 -14.37
CA LEU A 13 -29.81 29.50 -14.60
C LEU A 13 -29.08 29.23 -13.28
N SER A 14 -29.19 30.13 -12.29
CA SER A 14 -28.63 29.95 -10.95
C SER A 14 -29.13 28.66 -10.29
N ARG A 15 -30.43 28.36 -10.36
CA ARG A 15 -30.99 27.08 -9.84
C ARG A 15 -30.49 25.86 -10.59
N ARG A 16 -30.31 25.94 -11.92
CA ARG A 16 -29.76 24.83 -12.73
C ARG A 16 -28.29 24.59 -12.38
N VAL A 17 -27.49 25.66 -12.28
CA VAL A 17 -26.07 25.59 -11.86
C VAL A 17 -25.96 24.98 -10.47
N TRP A 18 -26.76 25.45 -9.51
CA TRP A 18 -26.77 24.91 -8.14
C TRP A 18 -27.11 23.41 -8.11
N ARG A 19 -28.13 22.99 -8.87
CA ARG A 19 -28.46 21.55 -8.99
C ARG A 19 -27.33 20.74 -9.60
N SER A 20 -26.62 21.29 -10.59
CA SER A 20 -25.45 20.63 -11.17
C SER A 20 -24.31 20.52 -10.16
N ILE A 21 -24.01 21.58 -9.41
CA ILE A 21 -23.01 21.57 -8.34
C ILE A 21 -23.35 20.48 -7.31
N LEU A 22 -24.58 20.48 -6.79
CA LEU A 22 -25.02 19.48 -5.82
C LEU A 22 -24.89 18.04 -6.35
N ARG A 23 -25.24 17.80 -7.61
CA ARG A 23 -25.09 16.47 -8.25
C ARG A 23 -23.62 16.05 -8.35
N VAL A 24 -22.76 16.95 -8.80
CA VAL A 24 -21.31 16.67 -8.90
C VAL A 24 -20.73 16.40 -7.52
N THR A 25 -21.05 17.24 -6.52
CA THR A 25 -20.60 17.03 -5.14
C THR A 25 -21.08 15.69 -4.59
N LEU A 26 -22.35 15.31 -4.82
CA LEU A 26 -22.87 14.03 -4.39
C LEU A 26 -22.12 12.86 -5.04
N ILE A 27 -21.86 12.94 -6.35
CA ILE A 27 -21.09 11.90 -7.08
C ILE A 27 -19.68 11.78 -6.51
N LEU A 28 -19.00 12.91 -6.26
CA LEU A 28 -17.65 12.93 -5.71
C LEU A 28 -17.58 12.35 -4.28
N LEU A 29 -18.67 12.35 -3.52
CA LEU A 29 -18.74 11.73 -2.20
C LEU A 29 -19.15 10.25 -2.26
N VAL A 30 -20.14 9.91 -3.07
CA VAL A 30 -20.73 8.56 -3.12
C VAL A 30 -19.84 7.58 -3.88
N VAL A 31 -19.27 7.99 -5.01
CA VAL A 31 -18.47 7.08 -5.85
C VAL A 31 -17.26 6.51 -5.10
N PRO A 32 -16.43 7.29 -4.39
CA PRO A 32 -15.31 6.73 -3.65
C PRO A 32 -15.73 5.79 -2.51
N LEU A 33 -16.82 6.12 -1.79
CA LEU A 33 -17.35 5.26 -0.73
C LEU A 33 -17.88 3.94 -1.29
N PHE A 34 -18.61 4.01 -2.42
CA PHE A 34 -19.10 2.83 -3.12
C PHE A 34 -17.93 1.97 -3.62
N LEU A 35 -16.92 2.58 -4.25
CA LEU A 35 -15.72 1.87 -4.70
C LEU A 35 -14.96 1.23 -3.53
N GLN A 36 -14.80 1.94 -2.41
CA GLN A 36 -14.15 1.40 -1.22
C GLN A 36 -14.90 0.17 -0.71
N TRP A 37 -16.23 0.25 -0.63
CA TRP A 37 -17.06 -0.86 -0.20
C TRP A 37 -17.00 -2.03 -1.20
N LEU A 38 -17.19 -1.74 -2.49
CA LEU A 38 -17.17 -2.73 -3.56
C LEU A 38 -15.84 -3.50 -3.61
N ILE A 39 -14.71 -2.79 -3.62
CA ILE A 39 -13.38 -3.41 -3.69
C ILE A 39 -13.03 -4.07 -2.37
N GLY A 40 -13.30 -3.42 -1.23
CA GLY A 40 -12.94 -3.93 0.09
C GLY A 40 -13.68 -5.22 0.44
N TYR A 41 -14.96 -5.34 0.08
CA TYR A 41 -15.83 -6.43 0.54
C TYR A 41 -16.26 -7.41 -0.54
N LEU A 42 -16.38 -7.01 -1.81
CA LEU A 42 -16.95 -7.87 -2.85
C LEU A 42 -15.92 -8.38 -3.86
N VAL A 43 -15.17 -7.48 -4.50
CA VAL A 43 -14.33 -7.86 -5.65
C VAL A 43 -12.83 -7.93 -5.36
N GLY A 44 -12.38 -7.47 -4.19
CA GLY A 44 -10.94 -7.38 -3.90
C GLY A 44 -10.21 -8.71 -3.86
N GLY A 45 -10.94 -9.84 -3.76
CA GLY A 45 -10.37 -11.19 -3.84
C GLY A 45 -10.31 -11.78 -5.24
N ASP A 46 -10.79 -11.08 -6.25
CA ASP A 46 -10.71 -11.56 -7.63
C ASP A 46 -9.27 -11.49 -8.15
N ALA A 47 -8.83 -12.52 -8.89
CA ALA A 47 -7.47 -12.62 -9.42
C ALA A 47 -7.09 -11.49 -10.39
N ARG A 48 -8.07 -10.79 -10.97
CA ARG A 48 -7.84 -9.61 -11.82
C ARG A 48 -7.55 -8.34 -11.01
N ILE A 49 -8.01 -8.30 -9.75
CA ILE A 49 -7.84 -7.16 -8.84
C ILE A 49 -6.60 -7.35 -7.96
N LEU A 50 -6.44 -8.54 -7.38
CA LEU A 50 -5.25 -8.95 -6.64
C LEU A 50 -4.64 -10.15 -7.37
N PRO A 51 -3.46 -10.04 -8.02
CA PRO A 51 -2.87 -11.13 -8.78
C PRO A 51 -2.67 -12.42 -7.97
N SER A 52 -2.82 -13.58 -8.63
CA SER A 52 -2.63 -14.91 -8.02
C SER A 52 -1.28 -15.08 -7.33
N SER A 53 -0.21 -14.44 -7.83
CA SER A 53 1.11 -14.40 -7.17
C SER A 53 1.09 -13.82 -5.75
N LEU A 54 0.13 -12.97 -5.42
CA LEU A 54 -0.08 -12.47 -4.05
C LEU A 54 -1.18 -13.25 -3.31
N GLN A 55 -2.17 -13.82 -4.01
CA GLN A 55 -3.22 -14.61 -3.37
C GLN A 55 -2.73 -15.99 -2.91
N ASP A 56 -1.87 -16.60 -3.71
CA ASP A 56 -1.38 -17.97 -3.53
C ASP A 56 -0.06 -18.03 -2.74
N ALA A 57 0.54 -16.86 -2.46
CA ALA A 57 1.77 -16.72 -1.69
C ALA A 57 1.64 -17.44 -0.34
N LYS A 58 2.64 -18.23 0.03
CA LYS A 58 2.73 -18.94 1.31
C LYS A 58 3.61 -18.21 2.31
N ASN A 59 4.63 -17.51 1.82
CA ASN A 59 5.61 -16.81 2.64
C ASN A 59 5.81 -15.39 2.10
N LEU A 60 5.07 -14.45 2.66
CA LEU A 60 5.12 -13.05 2.27
C LEU A 60 6.23 -12.32 3.05
N LEU A 61 7.13 -11.65 2.35
CA LEU A 61 8.10 -10.73 2.96
C LEU A 61 7.71 -9.28 2.69
N ILE A 62 7.66 -8.48 3.75
CA ILE A 62 7.57 -7.03 3.66
C ILE A 62 8.96 -6.47 3.96
N VAL A 63 9.47 -5.62 3.07
CA VAL A 63 10.77 -4.96 3.23
C VAL A 63 10.58 -3.45 3.34
N THR A 64 10.83 -2.90 4.53
CA THR A 64 10.69 -1.46 4.82
C THR A 64 12.00 -0.85 5.31
N ALA A 65 12.04 0.48 5.44
CA ALA A 65 13.25 1.19 5.87
C ALA A 65 13.26 1.37 7.39
N HIS A 66 12.12 1.74 7.97
CA HIS A 66 12.01 2.16 9.36
C HIS A 66 10.80 1.50 10.06
N PRO A 67 10.83 1.43 11.41
CA PRO A 67 9.65 1.06 12.18
C PRO A 67 8.58 2.15 12.03
N ASP A 68 7.33 1.76 11.76
CA ASP A 68 6.13 2.56 11.41
C ASP A 68 5.72 2.48 9.94
N ASP A 69 6.66 2.25 9.03
CA ASP A 69 6.40 2.11 7.60
C ASP A 69 5.32 1.06 7.32
N GLU A 70 5.35 -0.05 8.04
CA GLU A 70 4.45 -1.19 7.85
C GLU A 70 2.99 -0.80 8.09
N SER A 71 2.74 0.08 9.07
CA SER A 71 1.41 0.54 9.44
C SER A 71 0.99 1.81 8.71
N LEU A 72 1.94 2.69 8.37
CA LEU A 72 1.66 3.93 7.65
C LEU A 72 1.44 3.70 6.14
N PHE A 73 2.17 2.78 5.52
CA PHE A 73 2.23 2.67 4.06
C PHE A 73 1.72 1.34 3.52
N PHE A 74 1.95 0.24 4.25
CA PHE A 74 1.75 -1.11 3.73
C PHE A 74 0.55 -1.85 4.30
N ALA A 75 -0.05 -1.39 5.40
CA ALA A 75 -1.08 -2.16 6.10
C ALA A 75 -2.24 -2.66 5.21
N PRO A 76 -2.81 -1.89 4.26
CA PRO A 76 -3.82 -2.43 3.35
C PRO A 76 -3.30 -3.62 2.53
N SER A 77 -2.08 -3.55 2.01
CA SER A 77 -1.46 -4.63 1.22
C SER A 77 -1.14 -5.85 2.07
N ILE A 78 -0.58 -5.64 3.27
CA ILE A 78 -0.26 -6.71 4.23
C ILE A 78 -1.53 -7.48 4.60
N LEU A 79 -2.52 -6.79 5.13
CA LEU A 79 -3.80 -7.37 5.54
C LEU A 79 -4.60 -7.88 4.33
N GLY A 80 -4.38 -7.28 3.16
CA GLY A 80 -4.94 -7.71 1.89
C GLY A 80 -4.52 -9.11 1.48
N VAL A 81 -3.34 -9.57 1.90
CA VAL A 81 -2.82 -10.92 1.68
C VAL A 81 -3.05 -11.80 2.91
N LEU A 82 -2.57 -11.38 4.08
CA LEU A 82 -2.55 -12.22 5.29
C LEU A 82 -3.95 -12.54 5.83
N ASP A 83 -4.92 -11.63 5.77
CA ASP A 83 -6.27 -11.93 6.28
C ASP A 83 -7.06 -12.90 5.38
N ARG A 84 -6.59 -13.18 4.15
CA ARG A 84 -7.34 -14.02 3.20
C ARG A 84 -7.12 -15.51 3.42
N ASN A 85 -5.93 -15.88 3.87
CA ASN A 85 -5.55 -17.26 4.05
C ASN A 85 -4.64 -17.37 5.29
N HIS A 86 -5.12 -18.10 6.29
CA HIS A 86 -4.42 -18.29 7.56
C HIS A 86 -3.16 -19.16 7.45
N ASP A 87 -2.96 -19.84 6.31
CA ASP A 87 -1.74 -20.59 6.04
C ASP A 87 -0.59 -19.69 5.57
N VAL A 88 -0.86 -18.43 5.23
CA VAL A 88 0.17 -17.48 4.78
C VAL A 88 0.95 -16.96 5.96
N ARG A 89 2.27 -17.08 5.90
CA ARG A 89 3.18 -16.57 6.93
C ARG A 89 3.80 -15.27 6.48
N GLY A 90 3.41 -14.17 7.11
CA GLY A 90 4.03 -12.86 6.92
C GLY A 90 5.33 -12.72 7.70
N GLY A 91 6.35 -12.13 7.05
CA GLY A 91 7.56 -11.63 7.69
C GLY A 91 7.79 -10.15 7.36
N LEU A 92 8.31 -9.40 8.31
CA LEU A 92 8.70 -8.00 8.17
C LEU A 92 10.20 -7.85 8.42
N LEU A 93 10.90 -7.31 7.44
CA LEU A 93 12.32 -6.99 7.51
C LEU A 93 12.50 -5.48 7.35
N VAL A 94 12.84 -4.83 8.46
CA VAL A 94 13.08 -3.38 8.53
C VAL A 94 14.58 -3.14 8.53
N MET A 95 15.06 -2.35 7.57
CA MET A 95 16.50 -2.15 7.35
C MET A 95 17.22 -1.36 8.44
N SER A 96 16.46 -0.56 9.20
CA SER A 96 16.98 0.24 10.29
C SER A 96 16.03 0.20 11.49
N THR A 97 16.57 0.35 12.69
CA THR A 97 15.81 0.56 13.92
C THR A 97 15.22 1.96 14.03
N GLY A 98 15.53 2.87 13.08
CA GLY A 98 15.12 4.25 13.17
C GLY A 98 15.82 4.99 14.31
N ASN A 99 17.07 4.63 14.65
CA ASN A 99 17.79 5.12 15.81
C ASN A 99 18.39 6.53 15.66
N ASN A 100 17.88 7.36 14.73
CA ASN A 100 18.41 8.71 14.48
C ASN A 100 18.33 9.64 15.71
N THR A 101 17.43 9.34 16.66
CA THR A 101 17.25 10.07 17.93
C THR A 101 17.69 9.28 19.16
N GLY A 102 18.37 8.14 19.00
CA GLY A 102 18.86 7.33 20.13
C GLY A 102 17.83 6.42 20.81
N ILE A 103 16.66 6.21 20.20
CA ILE A 103 15.54 5.41 20.76
C ILE A 103 15.26 4.11 19.96
N GLY A 104 16.25 3.60 19.23
CA GLY A 104 16.08 2.44 18.34
C GLY A 104 15.57 1.18 19.03
N GLU A 105 16.02 0.89 20.26
CA GLU A 105 15.51 -0.27 21.03
C GLU A 105 14.04 -0.13 21.39
N THR A 106 13.59 1.07 21.81
CA THR A 106 12.17 1.34 22.02
C THR A 106 11.38 1.10 20.74
N ARG A 107 11.87 1.61 19.59
CA ARG A 107 11.20 1.40 18.30
C ARG A 107 11.17 -0.06 17.85
N LYS A 108 12.16 -0.89 18.22
CA LYS A 108 12.10 -2.35 18.02
C LYS A 108 10.95 -2.98 18.81
N GLU A 109 10.79 -2.61 20.07
CA GLU A 109 9.70 -3.12 20.92
C GLU A 109 8.33 -2.69 20.37
N GLU A 110 8.19 -1.43 19.98
CA GLU A 110 6.98 -0.88 19.36
C GLU A 110 6.62 -1.61 18.06
N LEU A 111 7.63 -1.87 17.21
CA LEU A 111 7.48 -2.62 15.97
C LEU A 111 6.93 -4.03 16.22
N ARG A 112 7.36 -4.71 17.28
CA ARG A 112 6.86 -6.06 17.61
C ARG A 112 5.35 -6.05 17.87
N GLY A 113 4.85 -5.07 18.64
CA GLY A 113 3.41 -4.91 18.86
C GLY A 113 2.64 -4.56 17.57
N SER A 114 3.26 -3.77 16.68
CA SER A 114 2.69 -3.47 15.36
C SER A 114 2.59 -4.73 14.49
N CYS A 115 3.64 -5.55 14.44
CA CYS A 115 3.66 -6.84 13.74
C CYS A 115 2.56 -7.78 14.24
N GLU A 116 2.40 -7.93 15.56
CA GLU A 116 1.33 -8.73 16.15
C GLU A 116 -0.06 -8.25 15.70
N SER A 117 -0.29 -6.94 15.72
CA SER A 117 -1.55 -6.33 15.29
C SER A 117 -1.86 -6.56 13.81
N LEU A 118 -0.83 -6.65 12.96
CA LEU A 118 -0.94 -6.94 11.54
C LEU A 118 -0.99 -8.44 11.22
N GLY A 119 -0.87 -9.32 12.22
CA GLY A 119 -0.84 -10.77 12.03
C GLY A 119 0.48 -11.29 11.44
N ILE A 120 1.57 -10.55 11.62
CA ILE A 120 2.92 -10.94 11.19
C ILE A 120 3.56 -11.81 12.27
N ASP A 121 4.20 -12.91 11.86
CA ASP A 121 4.90 -13.82 12.78
C ASP A 121 6.01 -13.05 13.52
N LEU A 122 5.97 -13.04 14.85
CA LEU A 122 6.96 -12.34 15.68
C LEU A 122 8.38 -12.92 15.56
N GLY A 123 8.52 -14.19 15.14
CA GLY A 123 9.80 -14.79 14.77
C GLY A 123 10.32 -14.33 13.40
N ARG A 124 9.46 -13.69 12.61
CA ARG A 124 9.78 -13.09 11.30
C ARG A 124 9.62 -11.56 11.28
N CYS A 125 9.56 -10.90 12.43
CA CYS A 125 9.48 -9.45 12.55
C CYS A 125 10.81 -8.90 13.09
N ILE A 126 11.65 -8.39 12.19
CA ILE A 126 13.04 -8.02 12.47
C ILE A 126 13.30 -6.57 12.05
N ALA A 127 13.85 -5.77 12.97
CA ALA A 127 14.48 -4.48 12.65
C ALA A 127 15.98 -4.56 12.87
N LEU A 128 16.73 -4.27 11.81
CA LEU A 128 18.18 -4.38 11.77
C LEU A 128 18.85 -3.13 12.32
N ASP A 129 19.95 -3.33 13.05
CA ASP A 129 20.78 -2.24 13.57
C ASP A 129 22.20 -2.37 13.01
N ARG A 130 22.38 -1.97 11.76
CA ARG A 130 23.68 -1.98 11.07
C ARG A 130 24.22 -0.57 10.94
N ALA A 131 25.52 -0.38 11.15
CA ALA A 131 26.16 0.94 11.11
C ALA A 131 25.97 1.64 9.75
N GLU A 132 25.94 0.87 8.66
CA GLU A 132 25.81 1.33 7.28
C GLU A 132 24.37 1.66 6.87
N LEU A 133 23.39 1.20 7.65
CA LEU A 133 21.95 1.35 7.40
C LEU A 133 21.26 2.15 8.51
N GLN A 134 22.00 3.04 9.17
CA GLN A 134 21.41 3.94 10.16
C GLN A 134 20.45 4.93 9.48
N ASP A 135 19.37 5.24 10.17
CA ASP A 135 18.36 6.17 9.68
C ASP A 135 18.94 7.57 9.48
N ASN A 136 19.10 7.95 8.23
CA ASN A 136 19.45 9.29 7.83
C ASN A 136 18.65 9.69 6.56
N PRO A 137 17.79 10.71 6.63
CA PRO A 137 16.94 11.10 5.49
C PRO A 137 17.73 11.60 4.27
N MET A 138 19.00 12.00 4.48
CA MET A 138 19.89 12.51 3.43
C MET A 138 20.85 11.46 2.88
N ALA A 139 21.02 10.33 3.57
CA ALA A 139 21.91 9.26 3.12
C ALA A 139 21.23 8.38 2.06
N TRP A 140 22.01 7.94 1.08
CA TRP A 140 21.62 6.83 0.21
C TRP A 140 22.30 5.57 0.74
N TRP A 141 21.52 4.58 1.14
CA TRP A 141 22.05 3.33 1.67
C TRP A 141 22.69 2.46 0.58
N ASN A 142 23.65 1.62 0.99
CA ASN A 142 24.30 0.66 0.10
C ASN A 142 23.28 -0.40 -0.36
N THR A 143 22.95 -0.40 -1.65
CA THR A 143 21.95 -1.30 -2.24
C THR A 143 22.41 -2.75 -2.29
N ASP A 144 23.71 -3.01 -2.46
CA ASP A 144 24.26 -4.37 -2.51
C ASP A 144 24.21 -5.01 -1.12
N LEU A 145 24.43 -4.21 -0.08
CA LEU A 145 24.24 -4.65 1.31
C LEU A 145 22.76 -5.00 1.57
N ILE A 146 21.83 -4.13 1.18
CA ILE A 146 20.38 -4.41 1.34
C ILE A 146 20.00 -5.68 0.56
N GLN A 147 20.49 -5.85 -0.67
CA GLN A 147 20.21 -7.03 -1.48
C GLN A 147 20.77 -8.30 -0.84
N SER A 148 21.99 -8.29 -0.31
CA SER A 148 22.56 -9.47 0.35
C SER A 148 21.78 -9.87 1.60
N ILE A 149 21.37 -8.89 2.41
CA ILE A 149 20.48 -9.10 3.56
C ILE A 149 19.14 -9.67 3.12
N VAL A 150 18.47 -9.07 2.13
CA VAL A 150 17.18 -9.57 1.64
C VAL A 150 17.31 -11.00 1.12
N THR A 151 18.37 -11.30 0.38
CA THR A 151 18.65 -12.65 -0.13
C THR A 151 18.77 -13.67 1.01
N GLU A 152 19.51 -13.33 2.08
CA GLU A 152 19.62 -14.17 3.29
C GLU A 152 18.23 -14.49 3.88
N TYR A 153 17.38 -13.48 4.05
CA TYR A 153 16.05 -13.66 4.65
C TYR A 153 15.04 -14.32 3.70
N VAL A 154 15.18 -14.13 2.39
CA VAL A 154 14.40 -14.86 1.39
C VAL A 154 14.63 -16.36 1.51
N HIS A 155 15.90 -16.81 1.55
CA HIS A 155 16.21 -18.22 1.74
C HIS A 155 15.84 -18.72 3.13
N LYS A 156 16.10 -17.93 4.18
CA LYS A 156 15.82 -18.31 5.57
C LYS A 156 14.33 -18.54 5.85
N TRP A 157 13.46 -17.78 5.21
CA TRP A 157 12.01 -17.83 5.43
C TRP A 157 11.23 -18.45 4.28
N ASP A 158 11.91 -18.97 3.26
CA ASP A 158 11.33 -19.59 2.07
C ASP A 158 10.33 -18.66 1.36
N ILE A 159 10.73 -17.40 1.19
CA ILE A 159 9.86 -16.32 0.71
C ILE A 159 9.49 -16.54 -0.76
N ASP A 160 8.21 -16.38 -1.10
CA ASP A 160 7.69 -16.51 -2.46
C ASP A 160 7.08 -15.21 -3.02
N ALA A 161 6.80 -14.22 -2.17
CA ALA A 161 6.38 -12.88 -2.58
C ALA A 161 6.97 -11.76 -1.71
N ILE A 162 7.30 -10.62 -2.31
CA ILE A 162 7.86 -9.43 -1.64
C ILE A 162 6.96 -8.20 -1.83
N LEU A 163 6.74 -7.43 -0.76
CA LEU A 163 6.17 -6.08 -0.78
C LEU A 163 7.21 -5.05 -0.37
N THR A 164 7.33 -3.95 -1.12
CA THR A 164 8.26 -2.86 -0.79
C THR A 164 7.86 -1.52 -1.43
N PHE A 165 8.72 -0.51 -1.30
CA PHE A 165 8.54 0.83 -1.89
C PHE A 165 8.78 0.84 -3.40
N ASP A 166 8.10 1.75 -4.11
CA ASP A 166 8.52 2.12 -5.45
C ASP A 166 9.71 3.09 -5.46
N SER A 167 10.17 3.45 -6.66
CA SER A 167 11.38 4.26 -6.89
C SER A 167 11.32 5.67 -6.31
N ASP A 168 10.12 6.16 -5.98
CA ASP A 168 9.89 7.48 -5.40
C ASP A 168 9.77 7.44 -3.88
N GLY A 169 9.65 6.27 -3.26
CA GLY A 169 9.78 6.09 -1.81
C GLY A 169 8.73 6.84 -0.98
N ILE A 170 7.47 6.87 -1.45
CA ILE A 170 6.27 7.49 -0.87
C ILE A 170 6.30 9.02 -0.75
N SER A 171 7.40 9.59 -0.24
CA SER A 171 7.61 11.02 -0.06
C SER A 171 9.01 11.47 -0.52
N GLY A 172 9.70 10.65 -1.31
CA GLY A 172 11.06 10.94 -1.75
C GLY A 172 12.15 10.55 -0.76
N HIS A 173 11.81 9.82 0.32
CA HIS A 173 12.78 9.47 1.37
C HIS A 173 13.91 8.59 0.80
N ARG A 174 15.17 9.01 0.95
CA ARG A 174 16.30 8.33 0.29
C ARG A 174 16.47 6.87 0.70
N ASN A 175 16.27 6.56 1.99
CA ASN A 175 16.31 5.18 2.46
C ASN A 175 15.24 4.29 1.81
N HIS A 176 14.02 4.78 1.64
CA HIS A 176 12.94 4.02 0.98
C HIS A 176 13.29 3.74 -0.48
N ARG A 177 13.86 4.74 -1.15
CA ARG A 177 14.32 4.64 -2.54
C ARG A 177 15.52 3.69 -2.68
N ALA A 178 16.43 3.66 -1.71
CA ALA A 178 17.54 2.72 -1.68
C ALA A 178 17.03 1.28 -1.50
N VAL A 179 16.05 1.04 -0.62
CA VAL A 179 15.36 -0.26 -0.50
C VAL A 179 14.72 -0.65 -1.83
N SER A 180 13.97 0.27 -2.45
CA SER A 180 13.35 0.03 -3.76
C SER A 180 14.37 -0.33 -4.86
N ALA A 181 15.50 0.36 -4.90
CA ALA A 181 16.58 0.10 -5.85
C ALA A 181 17.22 -1.27 -5.63
N ALA A 182 17.47 -1.67 -4.38
CA ALA A 182 18.00 -2.99 -4.05
C ALA A 182 17.06 -4.13 -4.46
N ILE A 183 15.75 -4.00 -4.17
CA ILE A 183 14.75 -5.01 -4.56
C ILE A 183 14.58 -5.08 -6.08
N SER A 184 14.61 -3.92 -6.76
CA SER A 184 14.58 -3.87 -8.22
C SER A 184 15.79 -4.57 -8.84
N ASN A 185 16.99 -4.32 -8.29
CA ASN A 185 18.20 -4.98 -8.75
C ASN A 185 18.07 -6.49 -8.55
N TYR A 186 17.74 -6.94 -7.34
CA TYR A 186 17.57 -8.34 -7.00
C TYR A 186 16.62 -9.08 -7.96
N ALA A 187 15.43 -8.53 -8.21
CA ALA A 187 14.46 -9.12 -9.14
C ALA A 187 14.95 -9.19 -10.59
N SER A 188 15.80 -8.23 -11.00
CA SER A 188 16.31 -8.11 -12.36
C SER A 188 17.62 -8.88 -12.63
N THR A 189 18.33 -9.30 -11.58
CA THR A 189 19.65 -9.95 -11.69
C THR A 189 19.67 -11.38 -11.14
N ASN A 190 18.66 -11.78 -10.35
CA ASN A 190 18.57 -13.11 -9.79
C ASN A 190 17.31 -13.85 -10.29
N ALA A 191 17.50 -15.03 -10.89
CA ALA A 191 16.42 -15.85 -11.45
C ALA A 191 15.56 -16.51 -10.36
N GLU A 192 16.12 -16.70 -9.16
CA GLU A 192 15.43 -17.25 -7.99
C GLU A 192 14.74 -16.16 -7.15
N ALA A 193 14.83 -14.88 -7.54
CA ALA A 193 14.19 -13.80 -6.82
C ALA A 193 12.66 -14.01 -6.76
N PRO A 194 12.05 -13.93 -5.57
CA PRO A 194 10.60 -14.01 -5.43
C PRO A 194 9.89 -12.89 -6.18
N VAL A 195 8.61 -13.08 -6.49
CA VAL A 195 7.84 -12.03 -7.15
C VAL A 195 7.69 -10.82 -6.23
N ALA A 196 8.14 -9.66 -6.69
CA ALA A 196 8.08 -8.43 -5.92
C ALA A 196 7.00 -7.46 -6.44
N TYR A 197 6.33 -6.78 -5.51
CA TYR A 197 5.37 -5.72 -5.75
C TYR A 197 5.73 -4.48 -4.96
N MET A 198 5.51 -3.32 -5.58
CA MET A 198 5.83 -2.01 -5.02
C MET A 198 4.57 -1.20 -4.77
N VAL A 199 4.44 -0.61 -3.58
CA VAL A 199 3.39 0.38 -3.29
C VAL A 199 3.68 1.63 -4.11
N THR A 200 2.69 2.07 -4.88
CA THR A 200 2.82 3.23 -5.77
C THR A 200 2.83 4.53 -4.98
N THR A 201 3.84 5.35 -5.20
CA THR A 201 3.94 6.72 -4.73
C THR A 201 2.99 7.62 -5.51
N THR A 202 2.33 8.53 -4.79
CA THR A 202 1.44 9.54 -5.37
C THR A 202 1.78 10.94 -4.86
N THR A 203 1.23 11.95 -5.53
CA THR A 203 1.44 13.35 -5.15
C THR A 203 0.88 13.66 -3.77
N LEU A 204 1.38 14.72 -3.12
CA LEU A 204 0.92 15.12 -1.79
C LEU A 204 -0.60 15.36 -1.73
N LEU A 205 -1.17 15.95 -2.78
CA LEU A 205 -2.62 16.16 -2.89
C LEU A 205 -3.36 14.82 -2.85
N ARG A 206 -3.03 13.91 -3.76
CA ARG A 206 -3.67 12.58 -3.84
C ARG A 206 -3.43 11.74 -2.59
N LYS A 207 -2.31 11.95 -1.89
CA LYS A 207 -1.97 11.28 -0.63
C LYS A 207 -3.00 11.57 0.45
N TYR A 208 -3.42 12.83 0.60
CA TYR A 208 -4.28 13.29 1.70
C TYR A 208 -5.74 13.57 1.30
N THR A 209 -6.19 13.10 0.13
CA THR A 209 -7.59 13.23 -0.31
C THR A 209 -8.50 12.11 0.19
N PHE A 210 -8.10 11.38 1.23
CA PHE A 210 -8.89 10.28 1.80
C PHE A 210 -9.25 9.25 0.71
N LEU A 211 -10.48 8.76 0.71
CA LEU A 211 -11.02 7.88 -0.34
C LEU A 211 -11.13 8.57 -1.70
N GLY A 212 -11.10 9.90 -1.80
CA GLY A 212 -11.28 10.63 -3.06
C GLY A 212 -10.31 10.20 -4.16
N ASP A 213 -9.09 9.78 -3.79
CA ASP A 213 -8.10 9.30 -4.75
C ASP A 213 -8.41 7.90 -5.31
N LEU A 214 -9.29 7.13 -4.66
CA LEU A 214 -9.65 5.78 -5.09
C LEU A 214 -10.33 5.81 -6.46
N THR A 215 -11.15 6.82 -6.74
CA THR A 215 -11.81 6.96 -8.04
C THR A 215 -10.80 7.05 -9.18
N LEU A 216 -9.76 7.87 -9.03
CA LEU A 216 -8.71 8.01 -10.04
C LEU A 216 -7.84 6.75 -10.14
N THR A 217 -7.52 6.16 -9.00
CA THR A 217 -6.69 4.95 -8.91
C THR A 217 -7.40 3.72 -9.48
N ALA A 218 -8.72 3.65 -9.38
CA ALA A 218 -9.54 2.56 -9.90
C ALA A 218 -9.77 2.65 -11.43
N LEU A 219 -9.50 3.78 -12.09
CA LEU A 219 -9.73 3.93 -13.53
C LEU A 219 -9.03 2.84 -14.37
N PRO A 220 -7.74 2.51 -14.16
CA PRO A 220 -7.08 1.41 -14.88
C PRO A 220 -7.61 0.01 -14.50
N PHE A 221 -8.40 -0.09 -13.44
CA PHE A 221 -9.04 -1.33 -12.97
C PHE A 221 -10.52 -1.42 -13.38
N THR A 222 -11.08 -0.42 -14.06
CA THR A 222 -12.52 -0.36 -14.37
C THR A 222 -13.03 -1.66 -15.00
N TRP A 223 -12.37 -2.15 -16.06
CA TRP A 223 -12.79 -3.39 -16.72
C TRP A 223 -12.59 -4.62 -15.83
N ARG A 224 -11.48 -4.69 -15.09
CA ARG A 224 -11.20 -5.74 -14.10
C ARG A 224 -12.31 -5.83 -13.05
N ILE A 225 -12.78 -4.69 -12.55
CA ILE A 225 -13.85 -4.60 -11.54
C ILE A 225 -15.18 -5.04 -12.14
N LEU A 226 -15.53 -4.57 -13.34
CA LEU A 226 -16.77 -4.98 -14.02
C LEU A 226 -16.81 -6.49 -14.27
N GLU A 227 -15.72 -7.07 -14.77
CA GLU A 227 -15.65 -8.51 -14.97
C GLU A 227 -15.66 -9.29 -13.65
N ALA A 228 -14.99 -8.81 -12.61
CA ALA A 228 -15.01 -9.42 -11.28
C ALA A 228 -16.42 -9.44 -10.66
N MET A 229 -17.24 -8.43 -10.93
CA MET A 229 -18.65 -8.42 -10.49
C MET A 229 -19.52 -9.39 -11.30
N ALA A 230 -19.30 -9.48 -12.62
CA ALA A 230 -20.14 -10.28 -13.50
C ALA A 230 -19.79 -11.78 -13.45
N PHE A 231 -18.49 -12.09 -13.42
CA PHE A 231 -17.95 -13.44 -13.53
C PHE A 231 -16.74 -13.62 -12.58
N PRO A 232 -16.93 -13.70 -11.26
CA PRO A 232 -15.85 -13.84 -10.30
C PRO A 232 -14.92 -15.01 -10.64
N SER A 233 -13.61 -14.82 -10.57
CA SER A 233 -12.63 -15.86 -10.90
C SER A 233 -11.45 -15.88 -9.92
N PRO A 234 -11.07 -17.07 -9.41
CA PRO A 234 -9.85 -17.24 -8.61
C PRO A 234 -8.59 -17.31 -9.48
N VAL A 235 -8.75 -17.43 -10.81
CA VAL A 235 -7.63 -17.48 -11.77
C VAL A 235 -7.82 -16.39 -12.81
N ALA A 236 -6.75 -15.66 -13.11
CA ALA A 236 -6.76 -14.62 -14.13
C ALA A 236 -5.63 -14.84 -15.13
N ASP A 237 -5.84 -14.34 -16.35
CA ASP A 237 -4.80 -14.32 -17.37
C ASP A 237 -3.53 -13.60 -16.90
N ARG A 238 -2.37 -14.00 -17.43
CA ARG A 238 -1.06 -13.43 -17.06
C ARG A 238 -0.99 -11.92 -17.28
N SER A 239 -1.76 -11.35 -18.21
CA SER A 239 -1.84 -9.89 -18.42
C SER A 239 -2.27 -9.11 -17.16
N TYR A 240 -3.00 -9.75 -16.25
CA TYR A 240 -3.46 -9.10 -15.02
C TYR A 240 -2.39 -9.00 -13.92
N ARG A 241 -1.27 -9.74 -14.04
CA ARG A 241 -0.25 -9.89 -12.99
C ARG A 241 0.51 -8.62 -12.62
N HIS A 242 0.54 -7.62 -13.50
CA HIS A 242 1.42 -6.45 -13.35
C HIS A 242 0.94 -5.38 -12.38
N LYS A 243 -0.35 -5.39 -12.02
CA LYS A 243 -0.96 -4.40 -11.12
C LYS A 243 -1.92 -5.05 -10.15
N ALA A 244 -1.94 -4.55 -8.91
CA ALA A 244 -2.92 -4.94 -7.91
C ALA A 244 -3.60 -3.70 -7.32
N LEU A 245 -4.83 -3.85 -6.85
CA LEU A 245 -5.55 -2.82 -6.08
C LEU A 245 -6.15 -3.46 -4.85
N VAL A 246 -5.74 -2.97 -3.68
CA VAL A 246 -6.14 -3.52 -2.38
C VAL A 246 -6.83 -2.43 -1.59
N ALA A 247 -8.10 -2.63 -1.25
CA ALA A 247 -8.85 -1.73 -0.39
C ALA A 247 -9.09 -2.36 0.99
N SER A 248 -8.86 -1.58 2.04
CA SER A 248 -9.12 -1.96 3.43
C SER A 248 -10.63 -2.05 3.68
N THR A 249 -11.06 -3.15 4.29
CA THR A 249 -12.33 -3.18 5.00
C THR A 249 -12.25 -2.32 6.26
N TRP A 250 -13.37 -2.12 6.95
CA TRP A 250 -13.38 -1.44 8.25
C TRP A 250 -12.54 -2.22 9.28
N GLN A 251 -12.62 -3.55 9.27
CA GLN A 251 -11.83 -4.42 10.15
C GLN A 251 -10.34 -4.24 9.90
N ARG A 252 -9.92 -4.18 8.63
CA ARG A 252 -8.52 -3.91 8.27
C ARG A 252 -8.06 -2.53 8.71
N TYR A 253 -8.90 -1.50 8.51
CA TYR A 253 -8.62 -0.15 9.01
C TYR A 253 -8.41 -0.13 10.53
N VAL A 254 -9.25 -0.82 11.29
CA VAL A 254 -9.11 -0.92 12.75
C VAL A 254 -7.80 -1.63 13.13
N LYS A 255 -7.43 -2.72 12.43
CA LYS A 255 -6.11 -3.38 12.62
C LYS A 255 -4.95 -2.44 12.30
N THR A 256 -5.01 -1.69 11.19
CA THR A 256 -3.99 -0.67 10.85
C THR A 256 -3.83 0.37 11.96
N ARG A 257 -4.95 0.84 12.51
CA ARG A 257 -4.95 1.79 13.64
C ARG A 257 -4.38 1.16 14.91
N ALA A 258 -4.69 -0.11 15.19
CA ALA A 258 -4.13 -0.84 16.32
C ALA A 258 -2.61 -1.04 16.15
N ALA A 259 -2.15 -1.40 14.95
CA ALA A 259 -0.74 -1.54 14.62
C ALA A 259 0.03 -0.25 14.91
N PHE A 260 -0.41 0.88 14.35
CA PHE A 260 0.25 2.17 14.59
C PHE A 260 0.19 2.63 16.05
N ARG A 261 -0.84 2.25 16.83
CA ARG A 261 -0.92 2.58 18.25
C ARG A 261 0.21 1.97 19.09
N ASN A 262 0.93 0.97 18.58
CA ASN A 262 2.12 0.44 19.24
C ASN A 262 3.33 1.36 19.10
N HIS A 263 3.37 2.22 18.07
CA HIS A 263 4.44 3.20 17.84
C HIS A 263 4.25 4.47 18.68
N ASN A 264 4.20 4.32 20.00
CA ASN A 264 3.96 5.43 20.94
C ASN A 264 4.98 6.56 20.78
N SER A 265 6.25 6.22 20.58
CA SER A 265 7.35 7.18 20.39
C SER A 265 7.24 7.98 19.09
N GLN A 266 6.40 7.53 18.15
CA GLN A 266 6.20 8.13 16.84
C GLN A 266 4.81 8.77 16.70
N TYR A 267 4.04 8.78 17.79
CA TYR A 267 2.69 9.33 17.80
C TYR A 267 2.74 10.87 17.87
N SER A 268 2.26 11.52 16.82
CA SER A 268 2.12 12.98 16.73
C SER A 268 0.78 13.41 16.13
N TRP A 269 0.44 14.69 16.24
CA TRP A 269 -0.83 15.23 15.71
C TRP A 269 -0.95 15.07 14.18
N ASP A 270 0.15 15.23 13.44
CA ASP A 270 0.15 15.03 11.99
C ASP A 270 -0.02 13.54 11.63
N ARG A 271 0.45 12.62 12.48
CA ARG A 271 0.21 11.18 12.32
C ARG A 271 -1.24 10.80 12.57
N HIS A 272 -1.94 11.45 13.51
CA HIS A 272 -3.40 11.31 13.62
C HIS A 272 -4.10 11.71 12.32
N LEU A 273 -3.72 12.86 11.75
CA LEU A 273 -4.30 13.34 10.50
C LEU A 273 -4.00 12.37 9.35
N TYR A 274 -2.76 11.88 9.27
CA TYR A 274 -2.33 10.88 8.30
C TYR A 274 -3.19 9.62 8.39
N LEU A 275 -3.42 9.09 9.60
CA LEU A 275 -4.19 7.86 9.81
C LEU A 275 -5.68 7.98 9.49
N VAL A 276 -6.17 9.19 9.30
CA VAL A 276 -7.53 9.45 8.82
C VAL A 276 -7.51 9.74 7.33
N LEU A 277 -6.70 10.69 6.86
CA LEU A 277 -6.77 11.25 5.51
C LEU A 277 -5.87 10.56 4.48
N SER A 278 -4.84 9.85 4.91
CA SER A 278 -3.90 9.24 3.97
C SER A 278 -4.56 8.07 3.25
N ARG A 279 -4.53 8.10 1.92
CA ARG A 279 -5.02 6.98 1.12
C ARG A 279 -4.31 5.66 1.45
N TYR A 280 -3.04 5.69 1.87
CA TYR A 280 -2.26 4.48 2.16
C TYR A 280 -2.76 3.68 3.37
N VAL A 281 -3.67 4.25 4.16
CA VAL A 281 -4.34 3.56 5.28
C VAL A 281 -5.64 2.90 4.81
N TRP A 282 -6.21 3.38 3.70
CA TRP A 282 -7.49 2.92 3.15
C TRP A 282 -7.33 1.99 1.96
N PHE A 283 -6.34 2.21 1.11
CA PHE A 283 -6.08 1.37 -0.05
C PHE A 283 -4.67 1.58 -0.62
N ASN A 284 -4.12 0.53 -1.23
CA ASN A 284 -2.86 0.57 -1.97
C ASN A 284 -3.09 0.10 -3.40
N ASP A 285 -2.45 0.77 -4.36
CA ASP A 285 -2.23 0.19 -5.68
C ASP A 285 -0.77 -0.21 -5.82
N LEU A 286 -0.57 -1.44 -6.28
CA LEU A 286 0.72 -2.09 -6.37
C LEU A 286 1.12 -2.28 -7.83
N LYS A 287 2.43 -2.20 -8.09
CA LYS A 287 3.01 -2.54 -9.38
C LYS A 287 4.02 -3.66 -9.21
N LYS A 288 3.94 -4.67 -10.09
CA LYS A 288 4.93 -5.75 -10.12
C LYS A 288 6.29 -5.19 -10.55
N VAL A 289 7.35 -5.60 -9.86
CA VAL A 289 8.72 -5.32 -10.27
C VAL A 289 9.05 -6.15 -11.51
N PRO A 290 9.62 -5.55 -12.57
CA PRO A 290 10.10 -6.32 -13.73
C PRO A 290 11.18 -7.32 -13.29
N SER A 291 10.95 -8.60 -13.57
CA SER A 291 11.89 -9.68 -13.22
C SER A 291 12.56 -10.28 -14.46
N ILE A 292 13.65 -11.04 -14.28
CA ILE A 292 14.31 -11.76 -15.39
C ILE A 292 13.30 -12.60 -16.19
N GLY A 293 12.42 -13.32 -15.50
CA GLY A 293 11.41 -14.18 -16.12
C GLY A 293 10.28 -13.44 -16.86
N ASP A 294 10.23 -12.10 -16.78
CA ASP A 294 9.27 -11.30 -17.56
C ASP A 294 9.83 -10.85 -18.92
N LYS A 295 11.14 -10.99 -19.15
CA LYS A 295 11.82 -10.64 -20.41
C LYS A 295 11.99 -11.84 -21.35
N ALA A 296 11.60 -13.04 -20.92
CA ALA A 296 11.66 -14.29 -21.68
C ALA A 296 10.31 -14.61 -22.33
#